data_AF-A0A9E1EL13-F1
#
_entry.id   AF-A0A9E1EL13-F1
#
_cell.length_a   1.000
_cell.length_b   1.000
_cell.length_c   1.000
_cell.angle_alpha   90.00
_cell.angle_beta   90.00
_cell.angle_gamma   90.00
#
_symmetry.space_group_name_H-M   'P 1'
#
loop_
_entity.id
_entity.type
_entity.pdbx_description
1 polymer ?
#
loop_
_entity_poly.entity_id
_entity_poly.type
_entity_poly.pdbx_seq_one_letter_code
_entity_poly.pdbx_strand_id
1 'polypeptide(L)'
;LYTIDSHSNLKVGYDCVHENQIQWYKDTRDKYEKKFGNVIPGVVIQHIPICEVFDLMTRVKRTTKGAVRGFRTHDGEYFVLKKDRVNKEAFMRESPADPQENSGEFEAMCEKGDIRGIYFGHDHNNSFNGLINGVNVGYTQGAGFNVYGPGKDRGTRVIDLYSNGTVETYDMRYRNIVGKKLDHPIKYAFFQLCPTNTFDAVMRITKAFVAIAIILVIILILMMLFS
;
A
#
# COMPACT_ATOMS: atom_id res chain seq x y z
N LEU A 1 5.68 -19.33 -7.31
CA LEU A 1 4.76 -18.21 -7.04
C LEU A 1 3.75 -18.70 -6.00
N TYR A 2 3.61 -17.97 -4.91
CA TYR A 2 2.61 -18.22 -3.88
C TYR A 2 1.56 -17.10 -3.96
N THR A 3 0.29 -17.47 -3.87
CA THR A 3 -0.83 -16.54 -3.74
C THR A 3 -1.50 -16.82 -2.41
N ILE A 4 -1.48 -15.84 -1.51
CA ILE A 4 -1.95 -16.00 -0.13
C ILE A 4 -2.98 -14.92 0.16
N ASP A 5 -4.05 -15.28 0.86
CA ASP A 5 -5.10 -14.37 1.31
C ASP A 5 -5.69 -14.91 2.61
N SER A 6 -6.07 -14.06 3.55
CA SER A 6 -6.62 -14.48 4.84
C SER A 6 -8.02 -15.09 4.76
N HIS A 7 -8.70 -15.00 3.60
CA HIS A 7 -10.04 -15.55 3.34
C HIS A 7 -11.12 -15.09 4.32
N SER A 8 -10.94 -13.91 4.89
CA SER A 8 -11.77 -13.40 5.98
C SER A 8 -12.58 -12.17 5.57
N ASN A 9 -13.67 -11.95 6.30
CA ASN A 9 -14.54 -10.80 6.13
C ASN A 9 -14.85 -10.19 7.50
N LEU A 10 -13.81 -9.66 8.14
CA LEU A 10 -13.92 -8.99 9.43
C LEU A 10 -14.88 -7.80 9.34
N LYS A 11 -15.66 -7.58 10.41
CA LYS A 11 -16.54 -6.40 10.51
C LYS A 11 -15.75 -5.09 10.61
N VAL A 12 -14.53 -5.15 11.18
CA VAL A 12 -13.64 -4.00 11.38
C VAL A 12 -12.20 -4.47 11.23
N GLY A 13 -11.37 -3.70 10.51
CA GLY A 13 -9.95 -3.99 10.31
C GLY A 13 -9.69 -4.93 9.13
N TYR A 14 -8.47 -5.46 9.08
CA TYR A 14 -8.02 -6.40 8.07
C TYR A 14 -7.47 -7.63 8.77
N ASP A 15 -7.77 -8.79 8.22
CA ASP A 15 -7.34 -10.05 8.82
C ASP A 15 -5.92 -10.42 8.40
N CYS A 16 -5.19 -11.04 9.30
CA CYS A 16 -3.85 -11.57 9.03
C CYS A 16 -3.94 -12.98 8.41
N VAL A 17 -2.82 -13.44 7.86
CA VAL A 17 -2.69 -14.83 7.41
C VAL A 17 -2.60 -15.74 8.64
N HIS A 18 -3.39 -16.80 8.65
CA HIS A 18 -3.57 -17.69 9.78
C HIS A 18 -2.56 -18.84 9.82
N GLU A 19 -2.40 -19.45 11.00
CA GLU A 19 -1.43 -20.52 11.25
C GLU A 19 -1.52 -21.68 10.24
N ASN A 20 -2.73 -22.11 9.87
CA ASN A 20 -2.91 -23.19 8.88
C ASN A 20 -2.41 -22.82 7.48
N GLN A 21 -2.45 -21.54 7.11
CA GLN A 21 -1.98 -21.03 5.83
C GLN A 21 -0.45 -20.90 5.83
N ILE A 22 0.11 -20.44 6.96
CA ILE A 22 1.54 -20.44 7.21
C ILE A 22 2.08 -21.88 7.14
N GLN A 23 1.40 -22.83 7.78
CA GLN A 23 1.78 -24.24 7.77
C GLN A 23 1.70 -24.82 6.36
N TRP A 24 0.64 -24.52 5.61
CA TRP A 24 0.55 -24.93 4.19
C TRP A 24 1.73 -24.42 3.36
N TYR A 25 2.14 -23.17 3.56
CA TYR A 25 3.33 -22.61 2.91
C TYR A 25 4.60 -23.38 3.30
N LYS A 26 4.84 -23.60 4.61
CA LYS A 26 6.00 -24.35 5.11
C LYS A 26 6.05 -25.76 4.54
N ASP A 27 4.93 -26.48 4.58
CA ASP A 27 4.83 -27.85 4.04
C ASP A 27 5.10 -27.88 2.53
N THR A 28 4.61 -26.88 1.80
CA THR A 28 4.81 -26.76 0.35
C THR A 28 6.28 -26.48 0.02
N ARG A 29 6.89 -25.50 0.71
CA ARG A 29 8.32 -25.17 0.60
C ARG A 29 9.19 -26.39 0.87
N ASP A 30 8.97 -27.07 2.00
CA ASP A 30 9.78 -28.19 2.46
C ASP A 30 9.63 -29.42 1.56
N LYS A 31 8.43 -29.66 1.01
CA LYS A 31 8.19 -30.69 -0.02
C LYS A 31 9.04 -30.44 -1.27
N TYR A 32 9.12 -29.21 -1.75
CA TYR A 32 9.91 -28.87 -2.93
C TYR A 32 11.41 -28.90 -2.66
N GLU A 33 11.84 -28.41 -1.50
CA GLU A 33 13.24 -28.52 -1.07
C GLU A 33 13.69 -29.98 -1.01
N LYS A 34 12.90 -30.86 -0.40
CA LYS A 34 13.19 -32.30 -0.37
C LYS A 34 13.27 -32.92 -1.77
N LYS A 35 12.44 -32.44 -2.71
CA LYS A 35 12.39 -32.94 -4.09
C LYS A 35 13.61 -32.52 -4.91
N PHE A 36 14.11 -31.30 -4.72
CA PHE A 36 15.15 -30.71 -5.56
C PHE A 36 16.53 -30.63 -4.89
N GLY A 37 16.61 -30.87 -3.58
CA GLY A 37 17.85 -30.83 -2.81
C GLY A 37 18.31 -29.42 -2.40
N ASN A 38 17.50 -28.38 -2.70
CA ASN A 38 17.75 -27.00 -2.34
C ASN A 38 16.44 -26.23 -2.21
N VAL A 39 16.45 -25.14 -1.45
CA VAL A 39 15.31 -24.20 -1.40
C VAL A 39 15.02 -23.62 -2.79
N ILE A 40 13.73 -23.50 -3.11
CA ILE A 40 13.28 -22.97 -4.40
C ILE A 40 12.86 -21.50 -4.23
N PRO A 41 13.51 -20.56 -4.94
CA PRO A 41 13.17 -19.15 -4.84
C PRO A 41 11.68 -18.86 -5.10
N GLY A 42 11.04 -18.16 -4.18
CA GLY A 42 9.62 -17.85 -4.19
C GLY A 42 9.32 -16.36 -4.28
N VAL A 43 8.15 -16.04 -4.80
CA VAL A 43 7.52 -14.71 -4.70
C VAL A 43 6.12 -14.92 -4.17
N VAL A 44 5.71 -14.06 -3.25
CA VAL A 44 4.37 -14.06 -2.65
C VAL A 44 3.58 -12.87 -3.18
N ILE A 45 2.34 -13.14 -3.59
CA ILE A 45 1.35 -12.13 -3.95
C ILE A 45 0.19 -12.26 -2.97
N GLN A 46 -0.15 -11.19 -2.27
CA GLN A 46 -1.25 -11.17 -1.32
C GLN A 46 -1.99 -9.84 -1.34
N HIS A 47 -3.25 -9.83 -0.91
CA HIS A 47 -4.06 -8.60 -0.96
C HIS A 47 -3.68 -7.62 0.16
N ILE A 48 -3.74 -8.09 1.41
CA ILE A 48 -3.44 -7.32 2.62
C ILE A 48 -1.93 -7.33 2.90
N PRO A 49 -1.30 -6.18 3.20
CA PRO A 49 0.12 -6.09 3.53
C PRO A 49 0.48 -6.77 4.85
N ILE A 50 1.75 -7.17 4.98
CA ILE A 50 2.34 -7.55 6.27
C ILE A 50 2.63 -6.31 7.14
N CYS A 51 2.69 -6.50 8.46
CA CYS A 51 3.00 -5.43 9.43
C CYS A 51 4.38 -4.80 9.20
N GLU A 52 5.37 -5.60 8.78
CA GLU A 52 6.77 -5.17 8.59
C GLU A 52 6.93 -4.13 7.48
N VAL A 53 5.92 -3.89 6.64
CA VAL A 53 5.99 -2.83 5.63
C VAL A 53 6.29 -1.44 6.21
N PHE A 54 5.95 -1.21 7.50
CA PHE A 54 6.30 0.01 8.23
C PHE A 54 7.81 0.18 8.46
N ASP A 55 8.63 -0.86 8.33
CA ASP A 55 10.10 -0.75 8.41
C ASP A 55 10.70 0.06 7.26
N LEU A 56 9.97 0.18 6.14
CA LEU A 56 10.31 1.06 5.01
C LEU A 56 9.91 2.52 5.25
N MET A 57 9.42 2.84 6.45
CA MET A 57 8.87 4.16 6.78
C MET A 57 9.54 4.75 8.01
N THR A 58 9.49 6.08 8.10
CA THR A 58 9.93 6.83 9.27
C THR A 58 8.76 7.64 9.81
N ARG A 59 8.56 7.57 11.13
CA ARG A 59 7.60 8.43 11.82
C ARG A 59 8.08 9.88 11.81
N VAL A 60 7.20 10.81 11.46
CA VAL A 60 7.50 12.23 11.31
C VAL A 60 6.41 13.10 11.94
N LYS A 61 6.64 14.41 11.99
CA LYS A 61 5.60 15.39 12.40
C LYS A 61 4.54 15.50 11.30
N ARG A 62 3.29 15.78 11.70
CA ARG A 62 2.15 16.05 10.79
C ARG A 62 2.45 17.09 9.71
N THR A 63 3.28 18.09 10.01
CA THR A 63 3.62 19.19 9.11
C THR A 63 4.65 18.82 8.05
N THR A 64 5.21 17.61 8.10
CA THR A 64 6.21 17.14 7.14
C THR A 64 5.57 16.96 5.77
N LYS A 65 6.22 17.48 4.72
CA LYS A 65 5.72 17.35 3.34
C LYS A 65 5.60 15.87 2.97
N GLY A 66 4.42 15.48 2.48
CA GLY A 66 4.14 14.10 2.09
C GLY A 66 3.88 13.15 3.25
N ALA A 67 3.74 13.67 4.48
CA ALA A 67 3.34 12.86 5.63
C ALA A 67 1.94 12.27 5.42
N VAL A 68 1.84 10.96 5.62
CA VAL A 68 0.59 10.21 5.58
C VAL A 68 0.24 9.83 7.01
N ARG A 69 -1.00 10.09 7.43
CA ARG A 69 -1.48 9.77 8.78
C ARG A 69 -1.76 8.26 8.87
N GLY A 70 -1.25 7.61 9.90
CA GLY A 70 -1.61 6.24 10.26
C GLY A 70 -3.06 6.12 10.75
N PHE A 71 -3.56 4.89 10.87
CA PHE A 71 -4.91 4.64 11.37
C PHE A 71 -4.94 3.41 12.29
N ARG A 72 -6.05 3.27 13.03
CA ARG A 72 -6.24 2.26 14.08
C ARG A 72 -5.05 2.27 15.07
N THR A 73 -4.23 1.21 15.19
CA THR A 73 -3.07 1.20 16.12
C THR A 73 -2.03 2.27 15.84
N HIS A 74 -2.01 2.85 14.64
CA HIS A 74 -1.15 3.97 14.26
C HIS A 74 -1.87 5.33 14.25
N ASP A 75 -3.04 5.46 14.88
CA ASP A 75 -3.76 6.72 14.89
C ASP A 75 -2.97 7.84 15.60
N GLY A 76 -3.02 9.04 15.02
CA GLY A 76 -2.24 10.20 15.46
C GLY A 76 -0.79 10.20 15.01
N GLU A 77 -0.29 9.09 14.46
CA GLU A 77 1.06 8.98 13.93
C GLU A 77 1.10 9.38 12.45
N TYR A 78 2.26 9.83 11.97
CA TYR A 78 2.46 10.27 10.60
C TYR A 78 3.74 9.69 10.05
N PHE A 79 3.70 9.24 8.79
CA PHE A 79 4.79 8.49 8.17
C PHE A 79 5.17 9.07 6.82
N VAL A 80 6.45 8.92 6.48
CA VAL A 80 6.97 9.07 5.11
C VAL A 80 7.82 7.85 4.78
N LEU A 81 7.93 7.52 3.49
CA LEU A 81 8.85 6.48 3.03
C LEU A 81 10.31 6.89 3.29
N LYS A 82 11.13 5.94 3.78
CA LYS A 82 12.59 6.06 3.83
C LYS A 82 13.13 6.01 2.41
N LYS A 83 13.44 7.17 1.81
CA LYS A 83 13.78 7.29 0.38
C LYS A 83 15.03 6.52 -0.04
N ASP A 84 15.94 6.28 0.90
CA ASP A 84 17.13 5.45 0.76
C ASP A 84 16.85 3.94 0.82
N ARG A 85 15.65 3.54 1.27
CA ARG A 85 15.25 2.13 1.42
C ARG A 85 14.17 1.67 0.43
N VAL A 86 13.70 2.55 -0.45
CA VAL A 86 12.66 2.23 -1.44
C VAL A 86 13.08 2.61 -2.86
N ASN A 87 12.41 2.05 -3.86
CA ASN A 87 12.65 2.38 -5.26
C ASN A 87 12.48 3.89 -5.56
N LYS A 88 13.22 4.40 -6.55
CA LYS A 88 13.33 5.84 -6.85
C LYS A 88 11.99 6.54 -7.10
N GLU A 89 11.09 5.88 -7.82
CA GLU A 89 9.77 6.43 -8.19
C GLU A 89 8.69 6.18 -7.12
N ALA A 90 9.09 5.69 -5.94
CA ALA A 90 8.18 5.33 -4.86
C ALA A 90 7.30 6.49 -4.39
N PHE A 91 6.02 6.19 -4.19
CA PHE A 91 5.07 7.06 -3.53
C PHE A 91 4.18 6.29 -2.55
N MET A 92 3.84 6.98 -1.46
CA MET A 92 2.84 6.55 -0.49
C MET A 92 1.90 7.74 -0.30
N ARG A 93 0.61 7.53 -0.54
CA ARG A 93 -0.43 8.58 -0.45
C ARG A 93 -1.58 8.19 0.45
N GLU A 94 -1.55 6.97 0.97
CA GLU A 94 -2.43 6.49 2.03
C GLU A 94 -1.64 5.56 2.96
N SER A 95 -2.12 5.40 4.18
CA SER A 95 -1.41 4.58 5.17
C SER A 95 -1.53 3.11 4.78
N PRO A 96 -0.47 2.29 4.97
CA PRO A 96 -0.58 0.85 4.87
C PRO A 96 -1.74 0.29 5.68
N ALA A 97 -2.47 -0.63 5.07
CA ALA A 97 -3.58 -1.38 5.65
C ALA A 97 -3.16 -2.71 6.26
N ASP A 98 -2.16 -2.68 7.14
CA ASP A 98 -1.67 -3.87 7.85
C ASP A 98 -2.75 -4.49 8.76
N PRO A 99 -2.68 -5.79 9.06
CA PRO A 99 -3.65 -6.42 9.96
C PRO A 99 -3.56 -5.89 11.40
N GLN A 100 -2.43 -5.26 11.79
CA GLN A 100 -2.12 -4.77 13.14
C GLN A 100 -1.92 -5.85 14.18
N GLU A 101 -1.99 -7.10 13.75
CA GLU A 101 -1.60 -8.28 14.46
C GLU A 101 -0.57 -9.02 13.59
N ASN A 102 0.62 -9.21 14.13
CA ASN A 102 1.67 -9.95 13.44
C ASN A 102 1.46 -11.44 13.71
N SER A 103 1.02 -12.19 12.69
CA SER A 103 0.79 -13.64 12.80
C SER A 103 2.05 -14.49 12.67
N GLY A 104 3.22 -13.87 12.46
CA GLY A 104 4.47 -14.57 12.14
C GLY A 104 4.60 -14.95 10.66
N GLU A 105 3.71 -14.45 9.79
CA GLU A 105 3.75 -14.69 8.34
C GLU A 105 5.12 -14.32 7.74
N PHE A 106 5.59 -13.09 7.99
CA PHE A 106 6.85 -12.62 7.43
C PHE A 106 8.06 -13.37 7.98
N GLU A 107 8.04 -13.70 9.28
CA GLU A 107 9.08 -14.52 9.91
C GLU A 107 9.19 -15.89 9.24
N ALA A 108 8.05 -16.58 9.03
CA ALA A 108 8.02 -17.86 8.32
C ALA A 108 8.55 -17.75 6.89
N MET A 109 8.26 -16.65 6.19
CA MET A 109 8.77 -16.39 4.84
C MET A 109 10.29 -16.10 4.81
N CYS A 110 10.85 -15.55 5.89
CA CYS A 110 12.28 -15.32 6.01
C CYS A 110 13.06 -16.57 6.45
N GLU A 111 12.42 -17.50 7.16
CA GLU A 111 13.03 -18.65 7.86
C GLU A 111 14.09 -19.42 7.05
N LYS A 112 13.85 -19.66 5.76
CA LYS A 112 14.76 -20.43 4.88
C LYS A 112 15.41 -19.60 3.77
N GLY A 113 15.15 -18.29 3.71
CA GLY A 113 15.69 -17.42 2.65
C GLY A 113 15.23 -17.79 1.23
N ASP A 114 14.13 -18.51 1.10
CA ASP A 114 13.54 -18.92 -0.18
C ASP A 114 12.71 -17.79 -0.81
N ILE A 115 11.99 -17.01 -0.01
CA ILE A 115 11.20 -15.89 -0.52
C ILE A 115 12.08 -14.70 -0.91
N ARG A 116 11.96 -14.26 -2.17
CA ARG A 116 12.69 -13.12 -2.74
C ARG A 116 11.87 -11.85 -2.82
N GLY A 117 10.55 -11.96 -2.84
CA GLY A 117 9.67 -10.81 -2.81
C GLY A 117 8.26 -11.11 -2.34
N ILE A 118 7.65 -10.11 -1.73
CA ILE A 118 6.27 -10.13 -1.23
C ILE A 118 5.60 -8.85 -1.71
N TYR A 119 4.53 -8.98 -2.50
CA TYR A 119 3.89 -7.84 -3.14
C TYR A 119 2.40 -7.76 -2.82
N PHE A 120 1.97 -6.55 -2.46
CA PHE A 120 0.63 -6.26 -1.94
C PHE A 120 -0.19 -5.39 -2.88
N GLY A 121 -1.51 -5.46 -2.69
CA GLY A 121 -2.48 -4.52 -3.25
C GLY A 121 -3.15 -3.73 -2.13
N HIS A 122 -4.49 -3.76 -2.12
CA HIS A 122 -5.38 -3.10 -1.16
C HIS A 122 -5.35 -1.56 -1.18
N ASP A 123 -4.19 -0.95 -0.91
CA ASP A 123 -4.01 0.50 -0.84
C ASP A 123 -3.68 1.06 -2.23
N HIS A 124 -4.72 1.44 -2.97
CA HIS A 124 -4.60 1.74 -4.40
C HIS A 124 -3.64 2.90 -4.73
N ASN A 125 -3.40 3.81 -3.79
CA ASN A 125 -2.55 4.99 -3.93
C ASN A 125 -1.12 4.79 -3.42
N ASN A 126 -0.70 3.56 -3.16
CA ASN A 126 0.66 3.23 -2.77
C ASN A 126 1.38 2.48 -3.89
N SER A 127 2.63 2.87 -4.16
CA SER A 127 3.51 2.18 -5.10
C SER A 127 4.94 2.37 -4.60
N PHE A 128 5.48 1.33 -3.99
CA PHE A 128 6.87 1.29 -3.54
C PHE A 128 7.31 -0.15 -3.33
N ASN A 129 8.62 -0.38 -3.30
CA ASN A 129 9.21 -1.63 -2.84
C ASN A 129 10.60 -1.38 -2.24
N GLY A 130 11.00 -2.21 -1.30
CA GLY A 130 12.27 -2.09 -0.58
C GLY A 130 12.67 -3.39 0.11
N LEU A 131 13.93 -3.50 0.52
CA LEU A 131 14.43 -4.69 1.18
C LEU A 131 14.17 -4.65 2.69
N ILE A 132 13.58 -5.73 3.20
CA ILE A 132 13.40 -6.04 4.63
C ILE A 132 13.92 -7.46 4.82
N ASN A 133 14.93 -7.66 5.68
CA ASN A 133 15.56 -8.96 5.94
C ASN A 133 15.95 -9.75 4.67
N GLY A 134 16.40 -9.05 3.63
CA GLY A 134 16.78 -9.66 2.34
C GLY A 134 15.60 -9.97 1.39
N VAL A 135 14.36 -9.73 1.81
CA VAL A 135 13.14 -9.91 1.01
C VAL A 135 12.69 -8.57 0.43
N ASN A 136 12.37 -8.53 -0.87
CA ASN A 136 11.84 -7.34 -1.53
C ASN A 136 10.33 -7.19 -1.28
N VAL A 137 9.97 -6.31 -0.37
CA VAL A 137 8.59 -6.10 0.10
C VAL A 137 8.01 -4.84 -0.52
N GLY A 138 6.79 -4.86 -1.05
CA GLY A 138 6.22 -3.64 -1.63
C GLY A 138 4.77 -3.64 -2.10
N TYR A 139 4.22 -2.44 -2.24
CA TYR A 139 2.88 -2.18 -2.78
C TYR A 139 2.84 -1.97 -4.28
N THR A 140 1.75 -2.44 -4.88
CA THR A 140 1.34 -2.10 -6.25
C THR A 140 0.10 -1.23 -6.23
N GLN A 141 0.14 -0.13 -6.97
CA GLN A 141 -0.98 0.79 -7.08
C GLN A 141 -2.15 0.19 -7.88
N GLY A 142 -3.34 0.77 -7.73
CA GLY A 142 -4.52 0.38 -8.50
C GLY A 142 -4.37 0.67 -10.00
N ALA A 143 -4.73 -0.30 -10.85
CA ALA A 143 -4.71 -0.15 -12.32
C ALA A 143 -6.01 0.44 -12.89
N GLY A 144 -7.17 0.07 -12.32
CA GLY A 144 -8.48 0.42 -12.87
C GLY A 144 -8.89 1.88 -12.66
N PHE A 145 -9.74 2.41 -13.53
CA PHE A 145 -10.19 3.81 -13.50
C PHE A 145 -11.64 4.02 -12.99
N ASN A 146 -12.28 2.95 -12.52
CA ASN A 146 -13.65 2.97 -11.97
C ASN A 146 -13.68 2.90 -10.44
N VAL A 147 -12.53 3.07 -9.78
CA VAL A 147 -12.35 3.09 -8.33
C VAL A 147 -11.38 4.20 -7.95
N TYR A 148 -11.28 4.54 -6.67
CA TYR A 148 -10.28 5.51 -6.21
C TYR A 148 -8.84 5.07 -6.57
N GLY A 149 -7.91 6.02 -6.64
CA GLY A 149 -6.51 5.71 -6.92
C GLY A 149 -5.69 6.89 -7.45
N PRO A 150 -4.42 6.67 -7.81
CA PRO A 150 -3.40 7.72 -7.84
C PRO A 150 -3.35 8.49 -9.18
N GLY A 151 -4.50 8.62 -9.84
CA GLY A 151 -4.63 9.36 -11.09
C GLY A 151 -3.80 8.77 -12.23
N LYS A 152 -2.86 9.56 -12.77
CA LYS A 152 -2.02 9.13 -13.90
C LYS A 152 -0.92 8.14 -13.50
N ASP A 153 -0.69 7.97 -12.20
CA ASP A 153 0.26 6.97 -11.66
C ASP A 153 -0.35 5.57 -11.55
N ARG A 154 -1.64 5.39 -11.86
CA ARG A 154 -2.27 4.07 -11.99
C ARG A 154 -1.42 3.17 -12.88
N GLY A 155 -1.37 1.89 -12.55
CA GLY A 155 -0.45 1.00 -13.23
C GLY A 155 -0.46 -0.41 -12.65
N THR A 156 0.50 -1.19 -13.12
CA THR A 156 0.77 -2.55 -12.67
C THR A 156 2.22 -2.64 -12.22
N ARG A 157 2.53 -3.69 -11.46
CA ARG A 157 3.90 -4.09 -11.17
C ARG A 157 4.27 -5.26 -12.06
N VAL A 158 5.43 -5.18 -12.68
CA VAL A 158 6.06 -6.29 -13.40
C VAL A 158 7.06 -6.96 -12.47
N ILE A 159 7.07 -8.29 -12.46
CA ILE A 159 7.98 -9.11 -11.66
C ILE A 159 8.68 -10.05 -12.63
N ASP A 160 9.95 -9.80 -12.89
CA ASP A 160 10.76 -10.63 -13.76
C ASP A 160 11.41 -11.74 -12.93
N LEU A 161 11.17 -12.99 -13.35
CA LEU A 161 11.68 -14.18 -12.70
C LEU A 161 12.78 -14.80 -13.57
N TYR A 162 13.97 -14.92 -13.01
CA TYR A 162 15.11 -15.48 -13.72
C TYR A 162 15.36 -16.94 -13.30
N SER A 163 15.88 -17.75 -14.22
CA SER A 163 16.14 -19.19 -13.97
C SER A 163 17.18 -19.44 -12.88
N ASN A 164 18.06 -18.47 -12.60
CA ASN A 164 19.02 -18.51 -11.51
C ASN A 164 18.43 -18.16 -10.14
N GLY A 165 17.12 -17.88 -10.06
CA GLY A 165 16.43 -17.55 -8.82
C GLY A 165 16.41 -16.06 -8.46
N THR A 166 17.02 -15.20 -9.28
CA THR A 166 16.93 -13.75 -9.10
C THR A 166 15.53 -13.25 -9.45
N VAL A 167 15.08 -12.22 -8.74
CA VAL A 167 13.80 -11.52 -8.99
C VAL A 167 14.08 -10.04 -9.14
N GLU A 168 13.59 -9.46 -10.23
CA GLU A 168 13.56 -8.01 -10.43
C GLU A 168 12.12 -7.51 -10.53
N THR A 169 11.91 -6.24 -10.22
CA THR A 169 10.57 -5.66 -10.31
C THR A 169 10.61 -4.17 -10.62
N TYR A 170 9.60 -3.70 -11.36
CA TYR A 170 9.40 -2.30 -11.67
C TYR A 170 7.91 -2.00 -11.88
N ASP A 171 7.54 -0.72 -11.77
CA ASP A 171 6.16 -0.28 -11.95
C ASP A 171 5.92 0.22 -13.39
N MET A 172 4.91 -0.33 -14.06
CA MET A 172 4.41 0.14 -15.34
C MET A 172 3.20 1.04 -15.15
N ARG A 173 3.38 2.35 -15.36
CA ARG A 173 2.33 3.35 -15.11
C ARG A 173 1.63 3.78 -16.40
N TYR A 174 0.33 4.08 -16.30
CA TYR A 174 -0.49 4.65 -17.36
C TYR A 174 0.21 5.85 -18.02
N ARG A 175 0.76 6.78 -17.22
CA ARG A 175 1.49 7.95 -17.73
C ARG A 175 2.72 7.61 -18.58
N ASN A 176 3.33 6.44 -18.35
CA ASN A 176 4.54 6.00 -19.04
C ASN A 176 4.21 5.22 -20.32
N ILE A 177 3.08 4.51 -20.34
CA ILE A 177 2.67 3.64 -21.45
C ILE A 177 1.74 4.36 -22.42
N VAL A 178 0.69 4.99 -21.89
CA VAL A 178 -0.41 5.61 -22.67
C VAL A 178 -0.21 7.12 -22.78
N GLY A 179 0.34 7.74 -21.73
CA GLY A 179 0.63 9.18 -21.69
C GLY A 179 -0.26 9.94 -20.71
N LYS A 180 -0.32 11.27 -20.87
CA LYS A 180 -0.93 12.16 -19.88
C LYS A 180 -2.40 12.51 -20.15
N LYS A 181 -2.95 12.13 -21.30
CA LYS A 181 -4.33 12.43 -21.69
C LYS A 181 -5.27 11.41 -21.05
N LEU A 182 -6.38 11.90 -20.51
CA LEU A 182 -7.46 11.10 -19.94
C LEU A 182 -8.71 11.35 -20.78
N ASP A 183 -9.47 10.30 -21.06
CA ASP A 183 -10.78 10.34 -21.73
C ASP A 183 -11.86 11.02 -20.87
N HIS A 184 -11.87 10.76 -19.56
CA HIS A 184 -12.83 11.33 -18.61
C HIS A 184 -12.15 12.05 -17.43
N PRO A 185 -11.53 13.22 -17.64
CA PRO A 185 -10.70 13.89 -16.64
C PRO A 185 -11.46 14.26 -15.36
N ILE A 186 -12.72 14.70 -15.48
CA ILE A 186 -13.55 15.10 -14.32
C ILE A 186 -13.91 13.86 -13.47
N LYS A 187 -14.35 12.77 -14.12
CA LYS A 187 -14.63 11.49 -13.45
C LYS A 187 -13.42 10.99 -12.67
N TYR A 188 -12.23 11.07 -13.26
CA TYR A 188 -11.01 10.59 -12.62
C TYR A 188 -10.44 11.53 -11.56
N ALA A 189 -10.71 12.83 -11.66
CA ALA A 189 -10.46 13.77 -10.58
C ALA A 189 -11.35 13.45 -9.38
N PHE A 190 -12.64 13.15 -9.60
CA PHE A 190 -13.54 12.72 -8.54
C PHE A 190 -13.01 11.47 -7.81
N PHE A 191 -12.59 10.43 -8.55
CA PHE A 191 -12.02 9.23 -7.93
C PHE A 191 -10.70 9.45 -7.18
N GLN A 192 -9.92 10.47 -7.52
CA GLN A 192 -8.72 10.84 -6.75
C GLN A 192 -9.07 11.54 -5.43
N LEU A 193 -10.25 12.14 -5.34
CA LEU A 193 -10.74 12.84 -4.15
C LEU A 193 -11.57 11.94 -3.24
N CYS A 194 -12.01 10.77 -3.74
CA CYS A 194 -12.72 9.78 -2.95
C CYS A 194 -11.89 9.40 -1.71
N PRO A 195 -12.55 9.26 -0.55
CA PRO A 195 -11.88 8.82 0.66
C PRO A 195 -11.36 7.39 0.50
N THR A 196 -10.22 7.10 1.11
CA THR A 196 -9.60 5.78 1.00
C THR A 196 -10.09 4.78 2.06
N ASN A 197 -10.63 5.30 3.17
CA ASN A 197 -11.29 4.52 4.22
C ASN A 197 -12.34 5.39 4.94
N THR A 198 -13.10 4.78 5.85
CA THR A 198 -14.18 5.46 6.60
C THR A 198 -13.67 6.63 7.42
N PHE A 199 -12.47 6.52 8.00
CA PHE A 199 -11.88 7.60 8.79
C PHE A 199 -11.48 8.79 7.92
N ASP A 200 -10.85 8.55 6.77
CA ASP A 200 -10.53 9.59 5.78
C ASP A 200 -11.81 10.29 5.29
N ALA A 201 -12.90 9.55 5.11
CA ALA A 201 -14.21 10.12 4.77
C ALA A 201 -14.69 11.13 5.84
N VAL A 202 -14.70 10.72 7.12
CA VAL A 202 -15.10 11.60 8.23
C VAL A 202 -14.21 12.84 8.30
N MET A 203 -12.90 12.67 8.23
CA MET A 203 -11.94 13.77 8.29
C MET A 203 -12.11 14.77 7.14
N ARG A 204 -12.39 14.30 5.93
CA ARG A 204 -12.66 15.17 4.76
C ARG A 204 -13.95 15.96 4.94
N ILE A 205 -15.01 15.30 5.40
CA ILE A 205 -16.30 15.95 5.69
C ILE A 205 -16.12 17.05 6.73
N THR A 206 -15.44 16.76 7.84
CA THR A 206 -15.15 17.76 8.90
C THR A 206 -14.38 18.96 8.34
N LYS A 207 -13.34 18.73 7.53
CA LYS A 207 -12.57 19.83 6.90
C LYS A 207 -13.42 20.67 5.95
N ALA A 208 -14.31 20.05 5.18
CA ALA A 208 -15.22 20.76 4.29
C ALA A 208 -16.16 21.70 5.08
N PHE A 209 -16.75 21.21 6.17
CA PHE A 209 -17.59 22.04 7.05
C PHE A 209 -16.83 23.22 7.66
N VAL A 210 -15.59 23.00 8.13
CA VAL A 210 -14.74 24.08 8.66
C VAL A 210 -14.44 25.12 7.58
N ALA A 211 -14.12 24.69 6.35
CA ALA A 211 -13.85 25.61 5.25
C ALA A 211 -15.10 26.44 4.87
N ILE A 212 -16.27 25.81 4.80
CA ILE A 212 -17.55 26.50 4.58
C ILE A 212 -17.81 27.53 5.67
N ALA A 213 -17.61 27.17 6.94
CA ALA A 213 -17.78 28.09 8.07
C ALA A 213 -16.86 29.32 7.96
N ILE A 214 -15.57 29.12 7.61
CA ILE A 214 -14.61 30.21 7.39
C ILE A 214 -15.08 31.13 6.25
N ILE A 215 -15.53 30.56 5.13
CA ILE A 215 -16.02 31.33 3.97
C ILE A 215 -17.23 32.18 4.38
N LEU A 216 -18.19 31.60 5.12
CA LEU A 216 -19.37 32.33 5.60
C LEU A 216 -18.99 33.48 6.54
N VAL A 217 -18.02 33.28 7.43
CA VAL A 217 -17.51 34.34 8.32
C VAL A 217 -16.84 35.45 7.51
N ILE A 218 -16.03 35.12 6.50
CA ILE A 218 -15.41 36.13 5.61
C ILE A 218 -16.48 36.92 4.86
N ILE A 219 -17.51 36.26 4.31
CA ILE A 219 -18.62 36.92 3.64
C ILE A 219 -19.34 37.88 4.59
N LEU A 220 -19.61 37.45 5.82
CA LEU A 220 -20.27 38.28 6.83
C LEU A 220 -19.42 39.51 7.19
N ILE A 221 -18.11 39.35 7.38
CA ILE A 221 -17.18 40.46 7.65
C ILE A 221 -17.17 41.44 6.46
N LEU A 222 -17.09 40.95 5.23
CA LEU A 222 -17.14 41.81 4.04
C LEU A 222 -18.47 42.56 3.94
N MET A 223 -19.59 41.89 4.22
CA MET A 223 -20.90 42.54 4.25
C MET A 223 -20.94 43.67 5.29
N MET A 224 -20.35 43.47 6.48
CA MET A 224 -20.30 44.51 7.53
C MET A 224 -19.35 45.67 7.24
N LEU A 225 -18.28 45.44 6.45
CA LEU A 225 -17.30 46.48 6.11
C LEU A 225 -17.74 47.35 4.92
N PHE A 226 -18.63 46.83 4.07
CA PHE A 226 -19.13 47.51 2.86
C PHE A 226 -20.63 47.85 2.92
N SER A 227 -21.28 47.65 4.07
CA SER A 227 -22.61 48.16 4.42
C SER A 227 -22.50 49.50 5.15
#